data_AF-A0A7V5R5U1-F1
#
_entry.id   AF-A0A7V5R5U1-F1
#
_cell.length_a   1.000
_cell.length_b   1.000
_cell.length_c   1.000
_cell.angle_alpha   90.00
_cell.angle_beta   90.00
_cell.angle_gamma   90.00
#
_symmetry.space_group_name_H-M   'P 1'
#
loop_
_entity.id
_entity.type
_entity.pdbx_description
1 polymer ?
#
loop_
_entity_poly.entity_id
_entity_poly.type
_entity_poly.pdbx_seq_one_letter_code
_entity_poly.pdbx_strand_id
1 'polypeptide(L)'
;MNRASARDLFSRPLFSGQAGMPLCLIDTSTLIYLEKLVLLERVVSVFSVATIAEVIREFGCTPKGVTIYPAGEGATDRLLVQQAVRCNAVVFSEDKQVLRYADRCGLEYYNTLMIVFALYARGEIDGNGCASLLGRLEKFARYDENVWTFGRRVLAELYRKNERLSPDTG
;
A
#
# COMPACT_ATOMS: atom_id res chain seq x y z
N MET A 1 10.13 11.69 -9.54
CA MET A 1 9.97 10.53 -8.65
C MET A 1 10.94 10.76 -7.51
N ASN A 2 10.44 11.16 -6.34
CA ASN A 2 11.27 11.49 -5.20
C ASN A 2 12.15 10.27 -4.85
N ARG A 3 13.45 10.49 -4.63
CA ARG A 3 14.44 9.43 -4.38
C ARG A 3 14.31 8.90 -2.95
N ALA A 4 13.14 8.37 -2.58
CA ALA A 4 13.10 7.46 -1.45
C ALA A 4 13.93 6.24 -1.89
N SER A 5 15.15 6.12 -1.38
CA SER A 5 15.92 4.92 -1.60
C SER A 5 15.13 3.75 -1.02
N ALA A 6 15.31 2.53 -1.54
CA ALA A 6 14.73 1.35 -0.88
C ALA A 6 15.12 1.32 0.60
N ARG A 7 16.32 1.82 0.92
CA ARG A 7 16.75 2.15 2.28
C ARG A 7 15.76 3.04 3.04
N ASP A 8 15.31 4.17 2.48
CA ASP A 8 14.39 5.12 3.13
C ASP A 8 12.98 4.58 3.38
N LEU A 9 12.50 3.73 2.47
CA LEU A 9 11.27 2.97 2.68
C LEU A 9 11.34 2.06 3.90
N PHE A 10 12.53 1.71 4.39
CA PHE A 10 12.71 0.78 5.52
C PHE A 10 13.69 1.28 6.60
N SER A 11 14.19 2.52 6.53
CA SER A 11 15.20 3.10 7.46
C SER A 11 14.58 4.04 8.47
N ARG A 12 13.53 4.78 8.09
CA ARG A 12 12.47 5.04 9.05
C ARG A 12 12.00 3.65 9.45
N PRO A 13 11.99 3.30 10.75
CA PRO A 13 11.26 2.13 11.11
C PRO A 13 9.84 2.52 10.71
N LEU A 14 9.35 1.96 9.60
CA LEU A 14 7.96 2.09 9.15
C LEU A 14 7.00 1.84 10.32
N PHE A 15 7.53 1.21 11.38
CA PHE A 15 6.93 0.72 12.60
C PHE A 15 7.84 1.03 13.80
N SER A 16 8.27 2.29 13.99
CA SER A 16 9.15 2.69 15.10
C SER A 16 8.42 2.73 16.43
N GLY A 17 8.09 1.56 16.99
CA GLY A 17 7.85 1.34 18.42
C GLY A 17 6.76 2.16 19.12
N GLN A 18 6.00 3.02 18.42
CA GLN A 18 4.83 3.70 18.96
C GLN A 18 3.57 2.97 18.52
N ALA A 19 2.83 2.49 19.50
CA ALA A 19 1.73 1.54 19.36
C ALA A 19 0.58 2.11 18.52
N GLY A 20 0.38 1.56 17.32
CA GLY A 20 -0.77 1.81 16.48
C GLY A 20 -0.58 1.23 15.08
N MET A 21 -1.60 0.58 14.52
CA MET A 21 -1.60 0.23 13.10
C MET A 21 -1.68 1.54 12.30
N PRO A 22 -0.81 1.76 11.29
CA PRO A 22 -0.87 2.98 10.49
C PRO A 22 -2.24 3.07 9.81
N LEU A 23 -2.84 4.26 9.85
CA LEU A 23 -4.06 4.57 9.12
C LEU A 23 -3.74 4.77 7.65
N CYS A 24 -4.50 4.12 6.79
CA CYS A 24 -4.35 4.19 5.34
C CYS A 24 -5.67 4.60 4.69
N LEU A 25 -5.63 5.58 3.79
CA LEU A 25 -6.77 6.01 2.98
C LEU A 25 -6.64 5.39 1.58
N ILE A 26 -7.57 4.51 1.25
CA ILE A 26 -7.55 3.73 0.00
C ILE A 26 -8.51 4.30 -1.03
N ASP A 27 -8.07 4.36 -2.29
CA ASP A 27 -8.89 4.75 -3.44
C ASP A 27 -9.61 3.57 -4.10
N THR A 28 -10.45 3.87 -5.10
CA THR A 28 -11.19 2.86 -5.87
C THR A 28 -10.23 1.93 -6.63
N SER A 29 -9.15 2.46 -7.19
CA SER A 29 -8.25 1.71 -8.07
C SER A 29 -7.48 0.62 -7.30
N THR A 30 -6.99 0.92 -6.11
CA THR A 30 -6.30 -0.05 -5.25
C THR A 30 -7.29 -1.05 -4.65
N LEU A 31 -8.53 -0.67 -4.32
CA LEU A 31 -9.57 -1.64 -3.91
C LEU A 31 -9.77 -2.73 -4.98
N ILE A 32 -9.89 -2.34 -6.26
CA ILE A 32 -10.01 -3.28 -7.38
C ILE A 32 -8.79 -4.20 -7.48
N TYR A 33 -7.57 -3.68 -7.26
CA TYR A 33 -6.34 -4.47 -7.32
C TYR A 33 -6.27 -5.47 -6.16
N LEU A 34 -6.60 -5.06 -4.94
CA LEU A 34 -6.62 -5.92 -3.76
C LEU A 34 -7.70 -7.01 -3.86
N GLU A 35 -8.86 -6.71 -4.43
CA GLU A 35 -9.91 -7.69 -4.71
C GLU A 35 -9.42 -8.74 -5.73
N LYS A 36 -8.85 -8.30 -6.86
CA LYS A 36 -8.28 -9.20 -7.88
C LYS A 36 -7.18 -10.12 -7.35
N LEU A 37 -6.43 -9.66 -6.35
CA LEU A 37 -5.39 -10.44 -5.68
C LEU A 37 -5.91 -11.28 -4.50
N VAL A 38 -7.15 -11.05 -4.04
CA VAL A 38 -7.71 -11.65 -2.82
C VAL A 38 -6.85 -11.29 -1.60
N LEU A 39 -6.45 -10.01 -1.51
CA LEU A 39 -5.55 -9.50 -0.47
C LEU A 39 -6.21 -8.57 0.54
N LEU A 40 -7.42 -8.08 0.26
CA LEU A 40 -8.01 -7.02 1.08
C LEU A 40 -8.14 -7.40 2.56
N GLU A 41 -8.59 -8.63 2.87
CA GLU A 41 -8.70 -9.12 4.25
C GLU A 41 -7.34 -9.10 4.98
N ARG A 42 -6.28 -9.51 4.29
CA ARG A 42 -4.92 -9.49 4.83
C ARG A 42 -4.36 -8.08 4.95
N VAL A 43 -4.78 -7.14 4.11
CA VAL A 43 -4.41 -5.73 4.25
C VAL A 43 -5.10 -5.13 5.48
N VAL A 44 -6.40 -5.36 5.69
CA VAL A 44 -7.12 -4.80 6.85
C VAL A 44 -6.69 -5.42 8.19
N SER A 45 -6.10 -6.63 8.20
CA SER A 45 -5.53 -7.20 9.42
C SER A 45 -4.19 -6.56 9.83
N VAL A 46 -3.57 -5.81 8.93
CA VAL A 46 -2.19 -5.32 9.05
C VAL A 46 -2.11 -3.78 9.00
N PHE A 47 -3.14 -3.16 8.43
CA PHE A 47 -3.32 -1.71 8.33
C PHE A 47 -4.70 -1.31 8.85
N SER A 48 -4.80 -0.16 9.50
CA SER A 48 -6.11 0.45 9.74
C SER A 48 -6.57 1.08 8.43
N VAL A 49 -7.47 0.43 7.69
CA VAL A 49 -7.89 0.90 6.37
C VAL A 49 -9.16 1.74 6.48
N ALA A 50 -9.15 2.90 5.84
CA ALA A 50 -10.30 3.76 5.68
C ALA A 50 -10.42 4.27 4.25
N THR A 51 -11.58 4.81 3.89
CA THR A 51 -11.82 5.49 2.62
C THR A 51 -12.89 6.56 2.79
N ILE A 52 -13.29 7.23 1.71
CA ILE A 52 -14.39 8.21 1.69
C ILE A 52 -15.62 7.62 0.99
N ALA A 53 -16.80 8.16 1.27
CA ALA A 53 -18.06 7.67 0.70
C ALA A 53 -18.09 7.70 -0.85
N GLU A 54 -17.41 8.66 -1.48
CA GLU A 54 -17.25 8.77 -2.94
C GLU A 54 -16.61 7.51 -3.53
N VAL A 55 -15.52 7.03 -2.91
CA VAL A 55 -14.81 5.82 -3.35
C VAL A 55 -15.71 4.59 -3.24
N ILE A 56 -16.50 4.48 -2.18
CA ILE A 56 -17.46 3.37 -2.04
C ILE A 56 -18.55 3.42 -3.10
N ARG A 57 -19.03 4.63 -3.46
CA ARG A 57 -20.00 4.80 -4.55
C ARG A 57 -19.43 4.38 -5.90
N GLU A 58 -18.17 4.68 -6.17
CA GLU A 58 -17.46 4.25 -7.39
C GLU A 58 -17.16 2.75 -7.40
N PHE A 59 -16.73 2.20 -6.26
CA PHE A 59 -16.39 0.79 -6.12
C PHE A 59 -17.63 -0.12 -6.18
N GLY A 60 -18.77 0.37 -5.70
CA GLY A 60 -20.07 -0.30 -5.81
C GLY A 60 -20.44 -1.22 -4.64
N CYS A 61 -19.53 -1.45 -3.68
CA CYS A 61 -19.82 -2.17 -2.46
C CYS A 61 -18.99 -1.66 -1.28
N THR A 62 -19.40 -1.99 -0.05
CA THR A 62 -18.62 -1.67 1.17
C THR A 62 -17.76 -2.86 1.56
N PRO A 63 -16.41 -2.76 1.47
CA PRO A 63 -15.56 -3.85 1.90
C PRO A 63 -15.54 -3.99 3.42
N LYS A 64 -15.50 -5.24 3.90
CA LYS A 64 -15.42 -5.54 5.34
C LYS A 64 -14.09 -5.03 5.92
N GLY A 65 -14.16 -4.42 7.11
CA GLY A 65 -12.98 -3.92 7.83
C GLY A 65 -12.44 -2.57 7.33
N VAL A 66 -13.10 -1.92 6.36
CA VAL A 66 -12.75 -0.58 5.89
C VAL A 66 -13.66 0.46 6.56
N THR A 67 -13.06 1.44 7.24
CA THR A 67 -13.81 2.57 7.82
C THR A 67 -14.18 3.58 6.73
N ILE A 68 -15.42 4.09 6.73
CA ILE A 68 -15.88 5.05 5.72
C ILE A 68 -16.02 6.44 6.35
N TYR A 69 -15.26 7.40 5.84
CA TYR A 69 -15.44 8.82 6.14
C TYR A 69 -16.60 9.40 5.32
N PRO A 70 -17.31 10.39 5.87
CA PRO A 70 -18.47 10.99 5.21
C PRO A 70 -18.11 11.64 3.88
N ALA A 71 -19.12 11.75 3.02
CA ALA A 71 -19.03 12.42 1.73
C ALA A 71 -18.60 13.88 1.86
N GLY A 72 -17.98 14.39 0.81
CA GLY A 72 -17.57 15.80 0.68
C GLY A 72 -17.94 16.39 -0.68
N GLU A 73 -17.73 17.69 -0.83
CA GLU A 73 -17.94 18.38 -2.10
C GLU A 73 -16.64 18.52 -2.89
N GLY A 74 -16.62 18.00 -4.12
CA GLY A 74 -15.49 18.12 -5.04
C GLY A 74 -15.14 16.83 -5.76
N ALA A 75 -13.98 16.80 -6.41
CA ALA A 75 -13.47 15.61 -7.07
C ALA A 75 -13.01 14.57 -6.04
N THR A 76 -13.39 13.30 -6.24
CA THR A 76 -13.07 12.15 -5.37
C THR A 76 -11.60 12.13 -4.96
N ASP A 77 -10.68 12.18 -5.93
CA ASP A 77 -9.23 12.15 -5.71
C ASP A 77 -8.74 13.26 -4.76
N ARG A 78 -9.30 14.47 -4.91
CA ARG A 78 -8.92 15.61 -4.08
C ARG A 78 -9.44 15.43 -2.66
N LEU A 79 -10.68 14.99 -2.51
CA LEU A 79 -11.29 14.71 -1.22
C LEU A 79 -10.53 13.61 -0.47
N LEU A 80 -10.13 12.55 -1.16
CA LEU A 80 -9.36 11.44 -0.58
C LEU A 80 -8.03 11.93 0.00
N VAL A 81 -7.24 12.66 -0.79
CA VAL A 81 -5.94 13.19 -0.34
C VAL A 81 -6.12 14.22 0.77
N GLN A 82 -7.13 15.09 0.69
CA GLN A 82 -7.43 16.04 1.78
C GLN A 82 -7.79 15.32 3.07
N GLN A 83 -8.56 14.24 3.00
CA GLN A 83 -8.88 13.42 4.16
C GLN A 83 -7.62 12.74 4.71
N ALA A 84 -6.74 12.23 3.85
CA ALA A 84 -5.46 11.67 4.27
C ALA A 84 -4.57 12.71 4.98
N VAL A 85 -4.52 13.96 4.51
CA VAL A 85 -3.82 15.06 5.20
C VAL A 85 -4.38 15.29 6.60
N ARG A 86 -5.71 15.39 6.74
CA ARG A 86 -6.36 15.63 8.05
C ARG A 86 -6.06 14.53 9.06
N CYS A 87 -6.01 13.29 8.58
CA CYS A 87 -5.78 12.13 9.43
C CYS A 87 -4.30 11.75 9.57
N ASN A 88 -3.38 12.48 8.92
CA ASN A 88 -1.97 12.10 8.79
C ASN A 88 -1.79 10.64 8.35
N ALA A 89 -2.51 10.26 7.29
CA ALA A 89 -2.63 8.88 6.85
C ALA A 89 -1.85 8.60 5.56
N VAL A 90 -1.43 7.35 5.39
CA VAL A 90 -0.81 6.86 4.16
C VAL A 90 -1.86 6.75 3.06
N VAL A 91 -1.54 7.14 1.83
CA VAL A 91 -2.46 7.02 0.68
C VAL A 91 -2.19 5.72 -0.07
N PHE A 92 -3.22 4.89 -0.26
CA PHE A 92 -3.17 3.70 -1.11
C PHE A 92 -3.86 4.01 -2.45
N SER A 93 -3.10 4.02 -3.54
CA SER A 93 -3.63 4.31 -4.87
C SER A 93 -2.76 3.74 -6.01
N GLU A 94 -3.40 3.39 -7.13
CA GLU A 94 -2.74 3.10 -8.41
C GLU A 94 -2.70 4.32 -9.35
N ASP A 95 -3.44 5.38 -9.03
CA ASP A 95 -3.58 6.56 -9.87
C ASP A 95 -2.38 7.52 -9.70
N LYS A 96 -1.64 7.74 -10.78
CA LYS A 96 -0.44 8.59 -10.79
C LYS A 96 -0.74 10.04 -10.38
N GLN A 97 -1.93 10.57 -10.63
CA GLN A 97 -2.33 11.92 -10.22
C GLN A 97 -2.59 11.98 -8.71
N VAL A 98 -3.30 11.00 -8.15
CA VAL A 98 -3.51 10.87 -6.70
C VAL A 98 -2.18 10.77 -5.97
N LEU A 99 -1.29 9.88 -6.42
CA LEU A 99 0.03 9.69 -5.81
C LEU A 99 0.89 10.96 -5.87
N ARG A 100 0.90 11.67 -7.01
CA ARG A 100 1.58 12.97 -7.12
C ARG A 100 0.96 14.04 -6.22
N TYR A 101 -0.35 13.98 -5.98
CA TYR A 101 -1.00 14.93 -5.10
C TYR A 101 -0.63 14.65 -3.62
N ALA A 102 -0.63 13.38 -3.21
CA ALA A 102 -0.15 12.95 -1.90
C ALA A 102 1.31 13.37 -1.66
N ASP A 103 2.20 13.13 -2.63
CA ASP A 103 3.62 13.54 -2.59
C ASP A 103 3.77 15.06 -2.36
N ARG A 104 3.01 15.88 -3.10
CA ARG A 104 3.01 17.35 -2.93
C ARG A 104 2.50 17.80 -1.57
N CYS A 105 1.67 17.00 -0.91
CA CYS A 105 1.20 17.25 0.45
C CYS A 105 2.14 16.68 1.53
N GLY A 106 3.26 16.06 1.15
CA GLY A 106 4.21 15.44 2.08
C GLY A 106 3.68 14.16 2.72
N LEU A 107 2.69 13.50 2.12
CA LEU A 107 2.14 12.24 2.59
C LEU A 107 2.93 11.05 2.05
N GLU A 108 3.02 10.00 2.86
CA GLU A 108 3.44 8.69 2.37
C GLU A 108 2.34 8.08 1.51
N TYR A 109 2.74 7.32 0.49
CA TYR A 109 1.80 6.66 -0.40
C TYR A 109 2.34 5.33 -0.91
N TYR A 110 1.46 4.34 -1.06
CA TYR A 110 1.79 3.01 -1.58
C TYR A 110 0.86 2.64 -2.74
N ASN A 111 1.42 2.02 -3.76
CA ASN A 111 0.65 1.24 -4.73
C ASN A 111 0.58 -0.23 -4.29
N THR A 112 -0.18 -1.06 -4.98
CA THR A 112 -0.36 -2.48 -4.65
C THR A 112 0.96 -3.25 -4.60
N LEU A 113 1.92 -2.94 -5.48
CA LEU A 113 3.25 -3.55 -5.44
C LEU A 113 3.95 -3.31 -4.09
N MET A 114 3.91 -2.08 -3.59
CA MET A 114 4.47 -1.73 -2.29
C MET A 114 3.69 -2.37 -1.13
N ILE A 115 2.36 -2.49 -1.25
CA ILE A 115 1.53 -3.19 -0.25
C ILE A 115 1.94 -4.66 -0.14
N VAL A 116 2.15 -5.36 -1.26
CA VAL A 116 2.63 -6.76 -1.27
C VAL A 116 3.96 -6.87 -0.54
N PHE A 117 4.90 -5.96 -0.80
CA PHE A 117 6.19 -5.95 -0.08
C PHE A 117 6.04 -5.67 1.41
N ALA A 118 5.12 -4.78 1.81
CA ALA A 118 4.86 -4.51 3.22
C ALA A 118 4.27 -5.74 3.94
N LEU A 119 3.38 -6.50 3.29
CA LEU A 119 2.88 -7.77 3.82
C LEU A 119 4.01 -8.79 3.97
N TYR A 120 4.89 -8.91 2.97
CA TYR A 120 6.03 -9.82 3.02
C TYR A 120 7.02 -9.45 4.14
N ALA A 121 7.35 -8.16 4.26
CA ALA A 121 8.25 -7.67 5.30
C ALA A 121 7.71 -7.88 6.73
N ARG A 122 6.38 -8.01 6.88
CA ARG A 122 5.71 -8.27 8.16
C ARG A 122 5.48 -9.77 8.44
N GLY A 123 5.87 -10.65 7.52
CA GLY A 123 5.66 -12.11 7.65
C GLY A 123 4.23 -12.57 7.39
N GLU A 124 3.35 -11.69 6.89
CA GLU A 124 1.95 -11.99 6.57
C GLU A 124 1.82 -12.84 5.30
N ILE A 125 2.86 -12.82 4.48
CA ILE A 125 3.09 -13.74 3.36
C ILE A 125 4.54 -14.21 3.42
N ASP A 126 4.77 -15.45 3.03
CA ASP A 126 6.11 -16.00 2.86
C ASP A 126 6.68 -15.64 1.47
N GLY A 127 7.91 -16.10 1.18
CA GLY A 127 8.56 -15.82 -0.11
C GLY A 127 7.79 -16.38 -1.30
N ASN A 128 7.21 -17.57 -1.16
CA ASN A 128 6.41 -18.21 -2.22
C ASN A 128 5.11 -17.45 -2.47
N GLY A 129 4.41 -17.06 -1.41
CA GLY A 129 3.20 -16.24 -1.47
C GLY A 129 3.48 -14.88 -2.10
N CYS A 130 4.58 -14.23 -1.72
CA CYS A 130 5.03 -12.99 -2.35
C CYS A 130 5.28 -13.17 -3.86
N ALA A 131 6.07 -14.17 -4.27
CA ALA A 131 6.35 -14.44 -5.67
C ALA A 131 5.07 -14.72 -6.49
N SER A 132 4.15 -15.51 -5.93
CA SER A 132 2.85 -15.83 -6.55
C SER A 132 2.00 -14.57 -6.75
N LEU A 133 1.90 -13.70 -5.74
CA LEU A 133 1.15 -12.46 -5.83
C LEU A 133 1.74 -11.48 -6.84
N LEU A 134 3.07 -11.37 -6.90
CA LEU A 134 3.75 -10.54 -7.90
C LEU A 134 3.49 -11.04 -9.32
N GLY A 135 3.59 -12.35 -9.55
CA GLY A 135 3.29 -12.95 -10.85
C GLY A 135 1.82 -12.79 -11.27
N ARG A 136 0.89 -12.73 -10.30
CA ARG A 136 -0.52 -12.39 -10.58
C ARG A 136 -0.69 -10.90 -10.89
N LEU A 137 -0.06 -10.02 -10.11
CA LEU A 137 -0.11 -8.57 -10.28
C LEU A 137 0.45 -8.16 -11.64
N GLU A 138 1.57 -8.74 -12.07
CA GLU A 138 2.20 -8.47 -13.37
C GLU A 138 1.28 -8.73 -14.57
N LYS A 139 0.34 -9.67 -14.45
CA LYS A 139 -0.60 -10.01 -15.53
C LYS A 139 -1.64 -8.91 -15.82
N PHE A 140 -1.91 -8.00 -14.88
CA PHE A 140 -2.96 -7.00 -15.06
C PHE A 140 -2.56 -5.57 -14.65
N ALA A 141 -1.51 -5.40 -13.84
CA ALA A 141 -1.03 -4.09 -13.46
C ALA A 141 -0.37 -3.41 -14.67
N ARG A 142 -0.70 -2.13 -14.88
CA ARG A 142 -0.15 -1.31 -15.97
C ARG A 142 1.01 -0.46 -15.49
N TYR A 143 1.91 -1.05 -14.70
CA TYR A 143 3.12 -0.38 -14.25
C TYR A 143 4.13 -0.26 -15.38
N ASP A 144 4.83 0.87 -15.41
CA ASP A 144 5.97 1.02 -16.32
C ASP A 144 7.19 0.22 -15.81
N GLU A 145 8.14 -0.02 -16.71
CA GLU A 145 9.33 -0.83 -16.43
C GLU A 145 10.18 -0.26 -15.27
N ASN A 146 10.13 1.05 -15.05
CA ASN A 146 10.85 1.69 -13.95
C ASN A 146 10.26 1.31 -12.59
N VAL A 147 8.93 1.25 -12.48
CA VAL A 147 8.24 0.79 -11.26
C VAL A 147 8.59 -0.67 -10.98
N TRP A 148 8.59 -1.55 -11.99
CA TRP A 148 8.99 -2.94 -11.82
C TRP A 148 10.45 -3.11 -11.44
N THR A 149 11.34 -2.38 -12.10
CA THR A 149 12.78 -2.39 -11.80
C THR A 149 13.03 -1.93 -10.37
N PHE A 150 12.34 -0.88 -9.93
CA PHE A 150 12.40 -0.44 -8.54
C PHE A 150 11.90 -1.52 -7.57
N GLY A 151 10.75 -2.12 -7.87
CA GLY A 151 10.18 -3.17 -7.03
C GLY A 151 11.09 -4.39 -6.89
N ARG A 152 11.75 -4.84 -7.97
CA ARG A 152 12.73 -5.93 -7.92
C ARG A 152 13.92 -5.61 -7.01
N ARG A 153 14.39 -4.34 -6.99
CA ARG A 153 15.46 -3.90 -6.07
C ARG A 153 15.00 -3.94 -4.63
N VAL A 154 13.80 -3.45 -4.34
CA VAL A 154 13.19 -3.50 -3.00
C VAL A 154 13.06 -4.95 -2.52
N LEU A 155 12.51 -5.85 -3.35
CA LEU A 155 12.35 -7.25 -3.01
C LEU A 155 13.69 -7.94 -2.72
N ALA A 156 14.72 -7.68 -3.53
CA ALA A 156 16.06 -8.23 -3.30
C ALA A 156 16.65 -7.77 -1.96
N GLU A 157 16.38 -6.54 -1.53
CA GLU A 157 16.79 -6.06 -0.21
C GLU A 157 16.01 -6.72 0.92
N LEU A 158 14.70 -6.96 0.74
CA LEU A 158 13.88 -7.67 1.73
C LEU A 158 14.33 -9.12 1.92
N TYR A 159 14.66 -9.84 0.85
CA TYR A 159 15.20 -11.20 0.96
C TYR A 159 16.50 -11.25 1.77
N ARG A 160 17.44 -10.35 1.48
CA ARG A 160 18.71 -10.26 2.23
C ARG A 160 18.51 -9.95 3.72
N LYS A 161 17.47 -9.20 4.07
CA LYS A 161 17.14 -8.90 5.47
C LYS A 161 16.54 -10.12 6.16
N ASN A 162 15.62 -10.82 5.51
CA ASN A 162 14.96 -12.01 6.07
C ASN A 162 15.93 -13.20 6.24
N GLU A 163 16.87 -13.41 5.32
CA GLU A 163 17.92 -14.44 5.46
C GLU A 163 18.79 -14.22 6.70
N ARG A 164 19.09 -12.97 7.06
CA ARG A 164 19.87 -12.63 8.26
C ARG A 164 19.12 -12.85 9.56
N LEU A 165 17.79 -12.83 9.51
CA LEU A 165 16.92 -13.00 10.67
C LEU A 165 16.58 -14.47 10.95
N SER A 166 16.94 -15.39 10.05
CA SER A 166 16.80 -16.84 10.21
C SER A 166 18.16 -17.54 10.42
N PRO A 167 19.03 -17.13 11.37
CA PRO A 167 20.24 -17.88 11.64
C PRO A 167 19.85 -19.16 12.37
N ASP A 168 19.95 -20.30 11.68
CA ASP A 168 20.01 -21.65 12.23
C ASP A 168 19.11 -21.93 13.45
N THR A 169 17.87 -22.36 13.21
CA THR A 169 17.26 -23.37 14.09
C THR A 169 17.99 -24.70 13.87
N GLY A 170 19.22 -24.78 14.37
CA GLY A 170 19.98 -26.01 14.56
C GLY A 170 19.66 -26.65 15.89
#